data_AF-A0A484AZK8-F1
#
_entry.id   AF-A0A484AZK8-F1
#
_cell.length_a   1.000
_cell.length_b   1.000
_cell.length_c   1.000
_cell.angle_alpha   90.00
_cell.angle_beta   90.00
_cell.angle_gamma   90.00
#
_symmetry.space_group_name_H-M   'P 1'
#
loop_
_entity.id
_entity.type
_entity.pdbx_description
1 polymer ?
#
loop_
_entity_poly.entity_id
_entity_poly.type
_entity_poly.pdbx_seq_one_letter_code
_entity_poly.pdbx_strand_id
1 'polypeptide(L)'
;MEAKGNTVERSVLSRINMFNQHVEEHKNWQRVNPFSHYNVRDVPKRSIQKDLYGTPPAGSLSERRAVQAQILSLQEILQLCELINENGERQSADEAAEVSIMFGVLFEMYDHISDKLLGTLLCARKHKYIDFEGETLFQGRDDKKGVRLLRPFEELRDGILNKIKSLRCILAEQPVEPVEPVKPVESVEPVEQP
;
A
#
# COMPACT_ATOMS: atom_id res chain seq x y z
N MET A 1 7.01 -5.86 56.84
CA MET A 1 6.81 -4.49 56.31
C MET A 1 7.95 -4.23 55.35
N GLU A 2 7.83 -4.63 54.09
CA GLU A 2 8.82 -4.32 53.05
C GLU A 2 8.06 -4.03 51.76
N ALA A 3 7.90 -2.74 51.47
CA ALA A 3 7.40 -2.26 50.20
C ALA A 3 8.52 -2.41 49.18
N LYS A 4 8.38 -3.34 48.23
CA LYS A 4 9.25 -3.45 47.06
C LYS A 4 9.08 -2.19 46.22
N GLY A 5 10.03 -1.27 46.35
CA GLY A 5 10.12 -0.07 45.53
C GLY A 5 10.40 -0.45 44.09
N ASN A 6 9.36 -0.50 43.28
CA ASN A 6 9.45 -0.72 41.84
C ASN A 6 9.08 0.59 41.13
N THR A 7 9.99 1.57 41.13
CA THR A 7 9.82 2.78 40.31
C THR A 7 11.16 3.51 40.11
N VAL A 8 11.53 3.66 38.84
CA VAL A 8 12.36 4.74 38.28
C VAL A 8 13.86 4.77 38.59
N GLU A 9 14.59 3.80 38.05
CA GLU A 9 15.92 4.09 37.50
C GLU A 9 15.84 3.81 35.99
N ARG A 10 15.32 4.77 35.21
CA ARG A 10 15.77 4.92 33.82
C ARG A 10 17.23 5.37 33.90
N SER A 11 18.08 4.40 34.21
CA SER A 11 19.47 4.58 34.60
C SER A 11 20.16 5.47 33.57
N VAL A 12 20.96 6.42 34.04
CA VAL A 12 21.74 7.32 33.16
C VAL A 12 22.56 6.50 32.15
N LEU A 13 23.03 5.32 32.54
CA LEU A 13 23.70 4.35 31.67
C LEU A 13 22.81 3.86 30.51
N SER A 14 21.53 3.58 30.75
CA SER A 14 20.59 3.19 29.70
C SER A 14 20.39 4.32 28.68
N ARG A 15 20.31 5.57 29.13
CA ARG A 15 20.21 6.75 28.24
C ARG A 15 21.49 6.98 27.44
N ILE A 16 22.66 6.83 28.07
CA ILE A 16 23.96 6.92 27.38
C ILE A 16 24.07 5.83 26.32
N ASN A 17 23.69 4.59 26.63
CA ASN A 17 23.72 3.49 25.67
C ASN A 17 22.77 3.73 24.49
N MET A 18 21.54 4.19 24.75
CA MET A 18 20.59 4.54 23.71
C MET A 18 21.10 5.70 22.83
N PHE A 19 21.74 6.71 23.43
CA PHE A 19 22.36 7.81 22.70
C PHE A 19 23.51 7.32 21.82
N ASN A 20 24.42 6.51 22.37
CA ASN A 20 25.55 5.96 21.62
C ASN A 20 25.08 5.08 20.47
N GLN A 21 24.05 4.25 20.70
CA GLN A 21 23.43 3.46 19.64
C GLN A 21 22.89 4.37 18.52
N HIS A 22 22.16 5.43 18.87
CA HIS A 22 21.62 6.36 17.89
C HIS A 22 22.72 7.08 17.09
N VAL A 23 23.83 7.44 17.75
CA VAL A 23 25.00 8.05 17.09
C VAL A 23 25.61 7.09 16.07
N GLU A 24 25.78 5.81 16.42
CA GLU A 24 26.33 4.82 15.50
C GLU A 24 25.38 4.52 14.32
N GLU A 25 24.08 4.40 14.57
CA GLU A 25 23.06 4.29 13.51
C GLU A 25 23.11 5.50 12.57
N HIS A 26 23.23 6.71 13.14
CA HIS A 26 23.30 7.94 12.36
C HIS A 26 24.58 8.03 11.51
N LYS A 27 25.74 7.67 12.07
CA LYS A 27 27.01 7.58 11.31
C LYS A 27 26.89 6.59 10.16
N ASN A 28 26.32 5.40 10.41
CA ASN A 28 26.11 4.40 9.38
C ASN A 28 25.16 4.90 8.27
N TRP A 29 24.10 5.63 8.63
CA TRP A 29 23.19 6.23 7.67
C TRP A 29 23.86 7.34 6.84
N GLN A 30 24.64 8.23 7.47
CA GLN A 30 25.42 9.25 6.76
C GLN A 30 26.41 8.64 5.76
N ARG A 31 27.02 7.49 6.09
CA ARG A 31 27.95 6.78 5.18
C ARG A 31 27.28 6.33 3.87
N VAL A 32 26.00 5.96 3.90
CA VAL A 32 25.26 5.50 2.71
C VAL A 32 24.41 6.59 2.07
N ASN A 33 24.28 7.76 2.69
CA ASN A 33 23.47 8.85 2.18
C ASN A 33 24.20 9.63 1.06
N PRO A 34 23.65 9.70 -0.16
CA PRO A 34 24.28 10.43 -1.27
C PRO A 34 24.35 11.94 -1.06
N PHE A 35 23.60 12.51 -0.12
CA PHE A 35 23.59 13.95 0.19
C PHE A 35 24.53 14.34 1.34
N SER A 36 25.21 13.38 1.98
CA SER A 36 26.12 13.64 3.10
C SER A 36 27.59 13.78 2.67
N HIS A 37 27.95 13.29 1.47
CA HIS A 37 29.31 13.34 0.96
C HIS A 37 29.43 14.36 -0.16
N TYR A 38 30.58 15.04 -0.25
CA TYR A 38 30.86 15.97 -1.33
C TYR A 38 30.99 15.26 -2.70
N ASN A 39 31.42 13.99 -2.68
CA ASN A 39 31.57 13.14 -3.86
C ASN A 39 30.59 11.96 -3.83
N VAL A 40 29.61 12.00 -4.74
CA VAL A 40 28.60 10.93 -4.90
C VAL A 40 29.21 9.60 -5.40
N ARG A 41 30.43 9.64 -5.96
CA ARG A 41 31.14 8.45 -6.47
C ARG A 41 31.61 7.50 -5.37
N ASP A 42 31.86 8.02 -4.18
CA ASP A 42 32.39 7.25 -3.05
C ASP A 42 31.26 6.58 -2.23
N VAL A 43 30.00 6.82 -2.61
CA VAL A 43 28.82 6.27 -1.93
C VAL A 43 28.63 4.81 -2.34
N PRO A 44 28.45 3.89 -1.38
CA PRO A 44 28.13 2.50 -1.67
C PRO A 44 26.85 2.40 -2.52
N LYS A 45 26.96 1.81 -3.71
CA LYS A 45 25.79 1.53 -4.55
C LYS A 45 24.97 0.41 -3.92
N ARG A 46 23.67 0.64 -3.74
CA ARG A 46 22.75 -0.43 -3.34
C ARG A 46 22.67 -1.46 -4.45
N SER A 47 23.12 -2.68 -4.18
CA SER A 47 22.85 -3.84 -5.04
C SER A 47 21.43 -4.31 -4.75
N ILE A 48 20.49 -3.96 -5.62
CA ILE A 48 19.12 -4.45 -5.56
C ILE A 48 19.06 -5.68 -6.46
N GLN A 49 18.66 -6.83 -5.92
CA GLN A 49 18.37 -7.99 -6.75
C GLN A 49 17.29 -7.63 -7.76
N LYS A 50 17.50 -7.98 -9.04
CA LYS A 50 16.58 -7.60 -10.13
C LYS A 50 15.13 -8.01 -9.85
N ASP A 51 14.94 -9.14 -9.17
CA ASP A 51 13.63 -9.69 -8.82
C ASP A 51 12.92 -8.92 -7.70
N LEU A 52 13.68 -8.20 -6.87
CA LEU A 52 13.18 -7.36 -5.77
C LEU A 52 13.15 -5.87 -6.15
N TYR A 53 13.37 -5.54 -7.42
CA TYR A 53 13.31 -4.15 -7.87
C TYR A 53 11.86 -3.64 -7.85
N GLY A 54 11.63 -2.53 -7.14
CA GLY A 54 10.31 -1.93 -6.99
C GLY A 54 9.43 -2.55 -5.88
N THR A 55 9.93 -3.55 -5.15
CA THR A 55 9.24 -4.09 -3.97
C THR A 55 9.83 -3.52 -2.68
N PRO A 56 8.99 -3.22 -1.67
CA PRO A 56 9.50 -2.82 -0.37
C PRO A 56 10.23 -3.99 0.31
N PRO A 57 11.24 -3.73 1.16
CA PRO A 57 11.86 -4.79 1.95
C PRO A 57 10.83 -5.47 2.85
N ALA A 58 10.87 -6.80 2.95
CA ALA A 58 9.98 -7.58 3.78
C ALA A 58 10.10 -7.17 5.27
N GLY A 59 8.98 -7.10 5.97
CA GLY A 59 8.87 -6.64 7.35
C GLY A 59 9.04 -5.13 7.56
N SER A 60 9.30 -4.36 6.50
CA SER A 60 9.53 -2.92 6.62
C SER A 60 8.23 -2.13 6.85
N LEU A 61 8.37 -0.93 7.43
CA LEU A 61 7.24 0.01 7.52
C LEU A 61 6.69 0.39 6.14
N SER A 62 7.52 0.37 5.10
CA SER A 62 7.09 0.67 3.73
C SER A 62 6.18 -0.42 3.17
N GLU A 63 6.46 -1.69 3.45
CA GLU A 63 5.58 -2.81 3.09
C GLU A 63 4.23 -2.68 3.79
N ARG A 64 4.23 -2.44 5.12
CA ARG A 64 2.99 -2.24 5.88
C ARG A 64 2.14 -1.10 5.32
N ARG A 65 2.77 0.03 4.97
CA ARG A 65 2.08 1.17 4.32
C ARG A 65 1.51 0.79 2.96
N ALA A 66 2.24 0.01 2.16
CA ALA A 66 1.77 -0.43 0.85
C ALA A 66 0.54 -1.35 0.97
N VAL A 67 0.56 -2.31 1.88
CA VAL A 67 -0.58 -3.21 2.14
C VAL A 67 -1.76 -2.42 2.70
N GLN A 68 -1.53 -1.49 3.63
CA GLN A 68 -2.58 -0.62 4.17
C GLN A 68 -3.23 0.23 3.08
N ALA A 69 -2.44 0.84 2.19
CA ALA A 69 -2.96 1.62 1.06
C ALA A 69 -3.80 0.76 0.11
N GLN A 70 -3.39 -0.50 -0.11
CA GLN A 70 -4.16 -1.44 -0.92
C GLN A 70 -5.52 -1.77 -0.28
N ILE A 71 -5.58 -1.96 1.04
CA ILE A 71 -6.84 -2.18 1.76
C ILE A 71 -7.76 -0.97 1.59
N LEU A 72 -7.25 0.25 1.80
CA LEU A 72 -8.03 1.48 1.65
C LEU A 72 -8.59 1.62 0.24
N SER A 73 -7.78 1.36 -0.80
CA SER A 73 -8.24 1.41 -2.18
C SER A 73 -9.35 0.39 -2.47
N LEU A 74 -9.26 -0.83 -1.92
CA LEU A 74 -10.31 -1.84 -2.06
C LEU A 74 -11.62 -1.43 -1.35
N GLN A 75 -11.52 -0.71 -0.22
CA GLN A 75 -12.70 -0.16 0.46
C GLN A 75 -13.37 0.95 -0.35
N GLU A 76 -12.58 1.87 -0.94
CA GLU A 76 -13.10 2.91 -1.84
C GLU A 76 -13.81 2.31 -3.06
N ILE A 77 -13.24 1.24 -3.63
CA ILE A 77 -13.85 0.50 -4.75
C ILE A 77 -15.17 -0.16 -4.31
N LEU A 78 -15.22 -0.75 -3.13
CA LEU A 78 -16.44 -1.39 -2.63
C LEU A 78 -17.58 -0.37 -2.50
N GLN A 79 -17.30 0.79 -1.90
CA GLN A 79 -18.26 1.88 -1.77
C GLN A 79 -18.72 2.40 -3.14
N LEU A 80 -17.82 2.49 -4.12
CA LEU A 80 -18.18 2.85 -5.49
C LEU A 80 -19.13 1.83 -6.12
N CYS A 81 -18.84 0.53 -5.99
CA CYS A 81 -19.72 -0.52 -6.51
C CYS A 81 -21.10 -0.50 -5.84
N GLU A 82 -21.16 -0.24 -4.54
CA GLU A 82 -22.41 -0.09 -3.78
C GLU A 82 -23.23 1.09 -4.30
N LEU A 83 -22.60 2.26 -4.48
CA LEU A 83 -23.27 3.44 -5.03
C LEU A 83 -23.83 3.19 -6.44
N ILE A 84 -23.10 2.48 -7.29
CA ILE A 84 -23.55 2.10 -8.63
C ILE A 84 -24.72 1.10 -8.54
N ASN A 85 -24.67 0.16 -7.61
CA ASN A 85 -25.74 -0.83 -7.42
C ASN A 85 -27.06 -0.21 -6.93
N GLU A 86 -26.96 0.80 -6.06
CA GLU A 86 -28.13 1.51 -5.50
C GLU A 86 -28.80 2.47 -6.50
N ASN A 87 -27.99 3.19 -7.28
CA ASN A 87 -28.46 4.26 -8.17
C ASN A 87 -28.47 3.88 -9.65
N GLY A 88 -27.94 2.71 -10.00
CA GLY A 88 -27.85 2.24 -11.37
C GLY A 88 -29.17 1.64 -11.87
N GLU A 89 -29.36 1.72 -13.17
CA GLU A 89 -30.47 1.09 -13.87
C GLU A 89 -30.16 -0.40 -14.07
N ARG A 90 -31.13 -1.25 -13.71
CA ARG A 90 -31.08 -2.71 -13.95
C ARG A 90 -31.66 -3.00 -15.32
N GLN A 91 -30.87 -3.61 -16.19
CA GLN A 91 -31.29 -3.89 -17.56
C GLN A 91 -32.30 -5.05 -17.69
N SER A 92 -32.42 -5.90 -16.67
CA SER A 92 -33.43 -6.96 -16.60
C SER A 92 -34.04 -7.07 -15.19
N ALA A 93 -35.18 -7.76 -15.08
CA ALA A 93 -35.89 -7.99 -13.82
C ALA A 93 -35.29 -9.13 -12.97
N ASP A 94 -34.23 -9.79 -13.46
CA ASP A 94 -33.54 -10.86 -12.75
C ASP A 94 -32.53 -10.29 -11.74
N GLU A 95 -32.29 -11.00 -10.64
CA GLU A 95 -31.27 -10.61 -9.63
C GLU A 95 -29.83 -10.58 -10.20
N ALA A 96 -29.59 -11.23 -11.34
CA ALA A 96 -28.31 -11.22 -12.06
C ALA A 96 -28.22 -10.10 -13.12
N ALA A 97 -29.17 -9.16 -13.13
CA ALA A 97 -29.18 -8.07 -14.10
C ALA A 97 -27.89 -7.25 -14.04
N GLU A 98 -27.35 -6.96 -15.21
CA GLU A 98 -26.25 -6.03 -15.35
C GLU A 98 -26.71 -4.64 -14.91
N VAL A 99 -26.04 -4.09 -13.89
CA VAL A 99 -26.32 -2.74 -13.38
C VAL A 99 -25.41 -1.75 -14.09
N SER A 100 -26.01 -0.70 -14.64
CA SER A 100 -25.26 0.38 -15.28
C SER A 100 -25.76 1.75 -14.85
N ILE A 101 -24.85 2.71 -14.78
CA ILE A 101 -25.16 4.10 -14.45
C ILE A 101 -24.45 5.04 -15.44
N MET A 102 -25.08 6.16 -15.77
CA MET A 102 -24.46 7.19 -16.60
C MET A 102 -23.35 7.91 -15.83
N PHE A 103 -22.21 8.17 -16.48
CA PHE A 103 -21.06 8.80 -15.84
C PHE A 103 -21.38 10.18 -15.25
N GLY A 104 -22.16 11.01 -15.93
CA GLY A 104 -22.51 12.35 -15.44
C GLY A 104 -23.25 12.31 -14.10
N VAL A 105 -24.22 11.39 -13.97
CA VAL A 105 -24.99 11.18 -12.73
C VAL A 105 -24.10 10.63 -11.63
N LEU A 106 -23.28 9.63 -11.95
CA LEU A 106 -22.32 9.07 -11.01
C LEU A 106 -21.33 10.13 -10.50
N PHE A 107 -20.85 11.00 -11.39
CA PHE A 107 -19.92 12.08 -11.05
C PHE A 107 -20.55 13.08 -10.10
N GLU A 108 -21.76 13.56 -10.38
CA GLU A 108 -22.47 14.52 -9.52
C GLU A 108 -22.73 13.95 -8.12
N MET A 109 -23.15 12.69 -8.01
CA MET A 109 -23.35 12.04 -6.71
C MET A 109 -22.03 11.82 -5.95
N TYR A 110 -20.98 11.41 -6.65
CA TYR A 110 -19.69 11.11 -6.03
C TYR A 110 -18.90 12.35 -5.65
N ASP A 111 -19.13 13.50 -6.30
CA ASP A 111 -18.49 14.80 -5.97
C ASP A 111 -18.75 15.22 -4.51
N HIS A 112 -19.91 14.86 -3.97
CA HIS A 112 -20.24 15.08 -2.55
C HIS A 112 -19.54 14.10 -1.59
N ILE A 113 -18.99 13.00 -2.10
CA ILE A 113 -18.34 11.94 -1.31
C ILE A 113 -16.82 12.12 -1.35
N SER A 114 -16.23 12.28 -2.53
CA SER A 114 -14.78 12.30 -2.73
C SER A 114 -14.39 12.84 -4.11
N ASP A 115 -13.28 13.57 -4.18
CA ASP A 115 -12.69 14.13 -5.41
C ASP A 115 -11.97 13.08 -6.29
N LYS A 116 -11.97 11.81 -5.89
CA LYS A 116 -11.13 10.75 -6.47
C LYS A 116 -11.83 9.80 -7.43
N LEU A 117 -13.06 10.12 -7.88
CA LEU A 117 -13.89 9.19 -8.66
C LEU A 117 -13.12 8.51 -9.81
N LEU A 118 -12.40 9.28 -10.63
CA LEU A 118 -11.70 8.75 -11.78
C LEU A 118 -10.59 7.76 -11.39
N GLY A 119 -9.84 8.06 -10.33
CA GLY A 119 -8.81 7.17 -9.80
C GLY A 119 -9.41 5.86 -9.28
N THR A 120 -10.53 5.94 -8.57
CA THR A 120 -11.26 4.77 -8.06
C THR A 120 -11.83 3.93 -9.20
N LEU A 121 -12.40 4.54 -10.24
CA LEU A 121 -12.89 3.85 -11.44
C LEU A 121 -11.77 3.10 -12.17
N LEU A 122 -10.61 3.73 -12.35
CA LEU A 122 -9.46 3.09 -12.99
C LEU A 122 -8.93 1.91 -12.15
N CYS A 123 -8.91 2.04 -10.82
CA CYS A 123 -8.50 0.95 -9.93
C CYS A 123 -9.51 -0.21 -9.98
N ALA A 124 -10.82 0.08 -9.96
CA ALA A 124 -11.88 -0.91 -10.10
C ALA A 124 -11.81 -1.64 -11.45
N ARG A 125 -11.49 -0.91 -12.52
CA ARG A 125 -11.27 -1.47 -13.87
C ARG A 125 -10.06 -2.39 -13.92
N LYS A 126 -8.95 -2.02 -13.26
CA LYS A 126 -7.76 -2.88 -13.13
C LYS A 126 -8.10 -4.22 -12.45
N HIS A 127 -9.03 -4.22 -11.51
CA HIS A 127 -9.52 -5.42 -10.83
C HIS A 127 -10.68 -6.14 -11.53
N LYS A 128 -11.14 -5.65 -12.69
CA LYS A 128 -12.27 -6.23 -13.45
C LYS A 128 -13.55 -6.30 -12.61
N TYR A 129 -13.86 -5.22 -11.90
CA TYR A 129 -15.15 -5.04 -11.22
C TYR A 129 -16.11 -4.15 -12.02
N ILE A 130 -15.56 -3.14 -12.67
CA ILE A 130 -16.28 -2.13 -13.46
C ILE A 130 -15.69 -2.11 -14.87
N ASP A 131 -16.53 -1.82 -15.86
CA ASP A 131 -16.11 -1.48 -17.21
C ASP A 131 -16.84 -0.24 -17.73
N PHE A 132 -16.18 0.48 -18.65
CA PHE A 132 -16.73 1.67 -19.31
C PHE A 132 -16.04 1.89 -20.66
N GLU A 133 -16.67 2.66 -21.53
CA GLU A 133 -16.17 2.90 -22.89
C GLU A 133 -14.98 3.88 -22.93
N GLY A 134 -13.89 3.46 -23.57
CA GLY A 134 -12.67 4.25 -23.73
C GLY A 134 -11.64 4.04 -22.60
N GLU A 135 -10.57 4.83 -22.62
CA GLU A 135 -9.47 4.74 -21.63
C GLU A 135 -9.80 5.46 -20.31
N THR A 136 -10.49 6.60 -20.42
CA THR A 136 -10.83 7.48 -19.30
C THR A 136 -12.10 8.27 -19.65
N LEU A 137 -12.76 8.84 -18.64
CA LEU A 137 -14.01 9.60 -18.76
C LEU A 137 -13.78 11.04 -18.28
N PHE A 138 -14.28 12.02 -19.03
CA PHE A 138 -14.20 13.43 -18.69
C PHE A 138 -15.59 14.05 -18.54
N GLN A 139 -15.78 14.84 -17.48
CA GLN A 139 -17.00 15.60 -17.23
C GLN A 139 -17.31 16.54 -18.41
N GLY A 140 -18.59 16.68 -18.76
CA GLY A 140 -19.08 17.54 -19.83
C GLY A 140 -18.94 16.95 -21.24
N ARG A 141 -18.03 15.98 -21.43
CA ARG A 141 -17.83 15.28 -22.71
C ARG A 141 -18.41 13.87 -22.68
N ASP A 142 -18.11 13.13 -21.62
CA ASP A 142 -18.36 11.70 -21.50
C ASP A 142 -19.54 11.38 -20.57
N ASP A 143 -20.34 12.39 -20.18
CA ASP A 143 -21.44 12.25 -19.22
C ASP A 143 -22.48 11.20 -19.61
N LYS A 144 -22.62 10.96 -20.92
CA LYS A 144 -23.57 9.97 -21.48
C LYS A 144 -23.03 8.55 -21.52
N LYS A 145 -21.76 8.33 -21.19
CA LYS A 145 -21.18 6.98 -21.20
C LYS A 145 -21.62 6.20 -19.97
N GLY A 146 -22.04 4.95 -20.19
CA GLY A 146 -22.43 4.04 -19.13
C GLY A 146 -21.21 3.42 -18.44
N VAL A 147 -21.22 3.47 -17.12
CA VAL A 147 -20.34 2.70 -16.23
C VAL A 147 -21.12 1.48 -15.76
N ARG A 148 -20.63 0.28 -16.06
CA ARG A 148 -21.32 -0.99 -15.77
C ARG A 148 -20.55 -1.85 -14.79
N LEU A 149 -21.27 -2.56 -13.92
CA LEU A 149 -20.71 -3.61 -13.07
C LEU A 149 -20.58 -4.91 -13.89
N LEU A 150 -19.39 -5.53 -13.89
CA LEU A 150 -19.13 -6.75 -14.67
C LEU A 150 -19.77 -8.01 -14.08
N ARG A 151 -20.12 -7.96 -12.80
CA ARG A 151 -20.71 -9.07 -12.03
C ARG A 151 -21.77 -8.53 -11.07
N PRO A 152 -22.68 -9.38 -10.57
CA PRO A 152 -23.63 -8.99 -9.55
C PRO A 152 -22.93 -8.42 -8.31
N PHE A 153 -23.55 -7.43 -7.67
CA PHE A 153 -22.96 -6.73 -6.54
C PHE A 153 -22.55 -7.67 -5.40
N GLU A 154 -23.36 -8.68 -5.10
CA GLU A 154 -23.07 -9.65 -4.02
C GLU A 154 -21.76 -10.42 -4.25
N GLU A 155 -21.53 -10.89 -5.47
CA GLU A 155 -20.29 -11.61 -5.82
C GLU A 155 -19.07 -10.68 -5.75
N LEU A 156 -19.22 -9.43 -6.20
CA LEU A 156 -18.18 -8.42 -6.13
C LEU A 156 -17.83 -8.08 -4.68
N ARG A 157 -18.85 -7.86 -3.85
CA ARG A 157 -18.74 -7.56 -2.42
C ARG A 157 -17.96 -8.66 -1.70
N ASP A 158 -18.37 -9.91 -1.87
CA ASP A 158 -17.70 -11.04 -1.21
C ASP A 158 -16.25 -11.20 -1.71
N GLY A 159 -16.01 -11.03 -3.01
CA GLY A 159 -14.67 -11.08 -3.60
C GLY A 159 -13.73 -10.00 -3.04
N ILE A 160 -14.22 -8.76 -2.89
CA ILE A 160 -13.45 -7.64 -2.34
C ILE A 160 -13.19 -7.87 -0.84
N LEU A 161 -14.20 -8.27 -0.08
CA LEU A 161 -14.08 -8.51 1.37
C LEU A 161 -13.09 -9.63 1.66
N ASN A 162 -13.13 -10.73 0.91
CA ASN A 162 -12.16 -11.82 1.03
C ASN A 162 -10.72 -11.34 0.79
N LYS A 163 -10.53 -10.47 -0.21
CA LYS A 163 -9.22 -9.88 -0.50
C LYS A 163 -8.74 -8.96 0.62
N ILE A 164 -9.62 -8.10 1.14
CA ILE A 164 -9.31 -7.25 2.31
C ILE A 164 -8.93 -8.11 3.51
N LYS A 165 -9.66 -9.20 3.76
CA LYS A 165 -9.41 -10.10 4.88
C LYS A 165 -8.03 -10.76 4.75
N SER A 166 -7.68 -11.25 3.56
CA SER A 166 -6.34 -11.80 3.27
C SER A 166 -5.22 -10.77 3.51
N LEU A 167 -5.38 -9.53 3.05
CA LEU A 167 -4.39 -8.46 3.28
C LEU A 167 -4.26 -8.09 4.76
N ARG A 168 -5.37 -8.12 5.51
CA ARG A 168 -5.33 -7.91 6.97
C ARG A 168 -4.62 -9.05 7.70
N CYS A 169 -4.75 -10.29 7.25
CA CYS A 169 -3.97 -11.41 7.79
C CYS A 169 -2.47 -11.18 7.59
N ILE A 170 -2.05 -10.76 6.39
CA ILE A 170 -0.63 -10.44 6.11
C ILE A 170 -0.09 -9.34 7.04
N LEU A 171 -0.92 -8.34 7.37
CA LEU A 171 -0.54 -7.31 8.34
C LEU A 171 -0.45 -7.82 9.79
N ALA A 172 -1.24 -8.84 10.15
CA ALA A 172 -1.32 -9.38 11.51
C ALA A 172 -0.28 -10.47 11.80
N GLU A 173 0.09 -11.29 10.80
CA GLU A 173 0.96 -12.47 10.92
C GLU A 173 2.47 -12.15 10.99
N GLN A 174 2.87 -11.05 11.63
CA GLN A 174 4.29 -10.80 11.91
C GLN A 174 4.60 -11.07 13.39
N PRO A 175 4.89 -12.33 13.78
CA PRO A 175 5.69 -12.57 14.97
C PRO A 175 7.08 -11.95 14.73
N VAL A 176 7.55 -11.20 15.71
CA VAL A 176 8.88 -10.61 15.76
C VAL A 176 9.88 -11.76 15.94
N GLU A 177 10.40 -12.31 14.86
CA GLU A 177 11.71 -12.96 14.91
C GLU A 177 12.76 -11.82 14.88
N PRO A 178 13.65 -11.71 15.88
CA PRO A 178 14.73 -10.74 15.83
C PRO A 178 15.59 -11.06 14.60
N VAL A 179 15.56 -10.20 13.59
CA VAL A 179 16.49 -10.29 12.47
C VAL A 179 17.88 -10.07 13.07
N GLU A 180 18.64 -11.15 13.25
CA GLU A 180 20.05 -11.07 13.62
C GLU A 180 20.74 -10.09 12.67
N PRO A 181 21.62 -9.20 13.17
CA PRO A 181 22.30 -8.25 12.32
C PRO A 181 23.07 -9.01 11.23
N VAL A 182 22.66 -8.77 9.98
CA VAL A 182 23.34 -9.31 8.79
C VAL A 182 24.80 -8.88 8.89
N LYS A 183 25.69 -9.85 9.14
CA LYS A 183 27.14 -9.60 9.17
C LYS A 183 27.54 -8.96 7.84
N PRO A 184 28.40 -7.94 7.85
CA PRO A 184 28.93 -7.37 6.62
C PRO A 184 29.52 -8.51 5.77
N VAL A 185 29.06 -8.63 4.53
CA VAL A 185 29.60 -9.57 3.56
C VAL A 185 31.09 -9.29 3.45
N GLU A 186 31.89 -10.29 3.83
CA GLU A 186 33.34 -10.26 3.80
C GLU A 186 33.82 -9.93 2.39
N SER A 187 34.75 -8.98 2.32
CA SER A 187 35.37 -8.46 1.12
C SER A 187 35.82 -9.61 0.22
N VAL A 188 35.26 -9.70 -0.98
CA VAL A 188 35.73 -10.63 -2.02
C VAL A 188 37.16 -10.23 -2.37
N GLU A 189 38.12 -11.12 -2.08
CA GLU A 189 39.53 -10.94 -2.46
C GLU A 189 39.66 -10.73 -3.98
N PRO A 190 40.56 -9.84 -4.43
CA PRO A 190 40.77 -9.63 -5.85
C PRO A 190 41.40 -10.88 -6.46
N VAL A 191 40.69 -11.47 -7.44
CA VAL A 191 41.20 -12.54 -8.30
C VAL A 191 42.42 -12.02 -9.06
N GLU A 192 43.61 -12.47 -8.69
CA GLU A 192 44.81 -12.37 -9.54
C GLU A 192 44.53 -13.10 -10.87
N GLN A 193 44.67 -12.37 -11.97
CA GLN A 193 44.69 -12.93 -13.32
C GLN A 193 46.13 -12.94 -13.85
N PRO A 194 46.49 -13.94 -14.69
CA PRO A 194 47.86 -14.40 -14.93
C PRO A 194 48.75 -13.43 -15.70
#